data_AF-R9T6T1-F1
#
_entry.id   AF-R9T6T1-F1
#
_cell.length_a   1.000
_cell.length_b   1.000
_cell.length_c   1.000
_cell.angle_alpha   90.00
_cell.angle_beta   90.00
_cell.angle_gamma   90.00
#
_symmetry.space_group_name_H-M   'P 1'
#
loop_
_entity.id
_entity.type
_entity.pdbx_description
1 polymer ?
#
loop_
_entity_poly.entity_id
_entity_poly.type
_entity_poly.pdbx_seq_one_letter_code
_entity_poly.pdbx_strand_id
1 'polypeptide(L)'
;MNSQSAADLMERMEKVRLYEQEKLEQESDIYYSLRSAGTDYHMRGPADALIAQKPKADITDLALAILFPTEIPDKEVIWVHACVVGWPGCGKTELFMWLTEYVFNLYGRENVNYCYCNDLAIAIDQIDSRKVQMMIIDDAAKCASSLNMMDKDNMDAAGIFQQLRHEYEEVSGRKGGIVICIFGWQRWTELRKSYRSGHVIIFKTAVAERNDTEWMISNLGERWYNELMDISGQILMRNNQAKSTSIAFIPALGSTRGVGYFHSGLSTLDDSYREMLVRDRYTFQRRIPQSEIGKSTEIADWEIRMHAMEAQCAIGTEAAAAKYFHRHYIDKLPLPLIAFEENVDRRKIESLIKDYREILAYNYSREGGEDDE
;
A
#
# COMPACT_ATOMS: atom_id res chain seq x y z
N MET A 1 9.84 68.12 36.47
CA MET A 1 9.82 66.77 35.88
C MET A 1 10.72 65.90 36.74
N ASN A 2 10.13 64.91 37.42
CA ASN A 2 10.75 64.21 38.55
C ASN A 2 11.86 63.26 38.09
N SER A 3 13.08 63.50 38.56
CA SER A 3 14.27 62.66 38.37
C SER A 3 14.10 61.22 38.87
N GLN A 4 13.15 60.97 39.79
CA GLN A 4 12.76 59.62 40.23
C GLN A 4 12.17 58.75 39.10
N SER A 5 11.53 59.34 38.08
CA SER A 5 10.94 58.57 36.99
C SER A 5 11.96 57.98 36.01
N ALA A 6 13.16 58.55 35.92
CA ALA A 6 14.19 58.08 35.01
C ALA A 6 15.01 56.92 35.62
N ALA A 7 15.26 56.98 36.94
CA ALA A 7 15.93 55.91 37.67
C ALA A 7 15.11 54.62 37.67
N ASP A 8 13.79 54.72 37.92
CA ASP A 8 12.88 53.57 37.88
C ASP A 8 12.78 52.94 36.48
N LEU A 9 12.87 53.76 35.43
CA LEU A 9 12.86 53.27 34.05
C LEU A 9 14.15 52.51 33.72
N MET A 10 15.30 53.05 34.12
CA MET A 10 16.60 52.40 33.93
C MET A 10 16.70 51.08 34.69
N GLU A 11 16.19 51.02 35.93
CA GLU A 11 16.17 49.77 36.70
C GLU A 11 15.28 48.70 36.04
N ARG A 12 14.14 49.09 35.47
CA ARG A 12 13.27 48.17 34.72
C ARG A 12 13.93 47.67 33.44
N MET A 13 14.64 48.54 32.71
CA MET A 13 15.36 48.15 31.49
C MET A 13 16.52 47.20 31.79
N GLU A 14 17.27 47.44 32.88
CA GLU A 14 18.36 46.56 33.31
C GLU A 14 17.83 45.15 33.67
N LYS A 15 16.69 45.09 34.38
CA LYS A 15 16.03 43.82 34.72
C LYS A 15 15.55 43.04 33.49
N VAL A 16 15.01 43.73 32.49
CA VAL A 16 14.61 43.10 31.21
C VAL A 16 15.84 42.58 30.48
N ARG A 17 16.93 43.35 30.42
CA ARG A 17 18.16 42.94 29.76
C ARG A 17 18.79 41.70 30.40
N LEU A 18 18.83 41.64 31.73
CA LEU A 18 19.35 40.50 32.48
C LEU A 18 18.50 39.24 32.25
N TYR A 19 17.16 39.38 32.24
CA TYR A 19 16.25 38.28 31.92
C TYR A 19 16.44 37.74 30.50
N GLU A 20 16.62 38.62 29.51
CA GLU A 20 16.92 38.22 28.13
C GLU A 20 18.28 37.51 28.02
N GLN A 21 19.27 37.94 28.79
CA GLN A 21 20.60 37.34 28.82
C GLN A 21 20.60 35.95 29.48
N GLU A 22 19.91 35.77 30.60
CA GLU A 22 19.72 34.45 31.23
C GLU A 22 18.95 33.48 30.31
N LYS A 23 17.96 33.99 29.58
CA LYS A 23 17.21 33.19 28.59
C LYS A 23 18.10 32.74 27.44
N LEU A 24 18.97 33.61 26.93
CA LEU A 24 19.94 33.28 25.88
C LEU A 24 20.99 32.26 26.35
N GLU A 25 21.44 32.36 27.61
CA GLU A 25 22.37 31.39 28.20
C GLU A 25 21.71 30.01 28.40
N GLN A 26 20.45 29.96 28.86
CA GLN A 26 19.69 28.70 28.94
C GLN A 26 19.43 28.07 27.57
N GLU A 27 19.12 28.89 26.54
CA GLU A 27 18.95 28.41 25.17
C GLU A 27 20.27 27.90 24.57
N SER A 28 21.40 28.52 24.92
CA SER A 28 22.75 28.08 24.56
C SER A 28 23.13 26.74 25.20
N ASP A 29 22.88 26.57 26.50
CA ASP A 29 23.20 25.32 27.21
C ASP A 29 22.38 24.12 26.72
N ILE A 30 21.12 24.35 26.32
CA ILE A 30 20.29 23.34 25.65
C ILE A 30 20.92 22.95 24.30
N TYR A 31 21.39 23.94 23.53
CA TYR A 31 22.04 23.72 22.23
C TYR A 31 23.35 22.92 22.34
N TYR A 32 24.14 23.14 23.39
CA TYR A 32 25.40 22.41 23.61
C TYR A 32 25.19 20.99 24.18
N SER A 33 24.16 20.75 24.98
CA SER A 33 23.87 19.39 25.49
C SER A 33 23.49 18.40 24.38
N LEU A 34 22.82 18.86 23.33
CA LEU A 34 22.35 18.06 22.19
C LEU A 34 23.46 17.69 21.19
N ARG A 35 24.62 18.35 21.24
CA ARG A 35 25.78 18.03 20.38
C ARG A 35 26.57 16.79 20.82
N SER A 36 26.30 16.26 22.00
CA SER A 36 27.10 15.15 22.58
C SER A 36 26.70 13.75 22.10
N ALA A 37 25.58 13.60 21.39
CA ALA A 37 25.16 12.36 20.74
C ALA A 37 25.42 12.46 19.22
N GLY A 38 26.64 12.09 18.80
CA GLY A 38 27.18 12.32 17.47
C GLY A 38 26.35 11.78 16.31
N THR A 39 25.49 12.64 15.75
CA THR A 39 25.20 12.76 14.31
C THR A 39 24.71 14.19 14.07
N ASP A 40 25.56 15.05 13.50
CA ASP A 40 25.22 16.43 13.12
C ASP A 40 24.14 16.43 12.04
N TYR A 41 22.88 16.63 12.44
CA TYR A 41 21.81 17.09 11.55
C TYR A 41 21.26 18.41 12.08
N HIS A 42 21.36 19.46 11.27
CA HIS A 42 20.96 20.81 11.62
C HIS A 42 19.44 20.92 11.76
N MET A 43 18.96 21.18 12.99
CA MET A 43 17.59 21.67 13.22
C MET A 43 17.33 22.89 12.33
N ARG A 44 16.26 22.88 11.52
CA ARG A 44 15.97 23.92 10.50
C ARG A 44 15.23 25.13 11.08
N GLY A 45 15.51 25.49 12.33
CA GLY A 45 15.07 26.74 12.96
C GLY A 45 14.07 26.60 14.12
N PRO A 46 13.49 27.73 14.59
CA PRO A 46 12.66 27.80 15.79
C PRO A 46 11.39 26.95 15.77
N ALA A 47 10.88 26.64 14.57
CA ALA A 47 9.70 25.79 14.39
C ALA A 47 9.95 24.33 14.82
N ASP A 48 11.16 23.81 14.56
CA ASP A 48 11.52 22.43 14.93
C ASP A 48 11.69 22.29 16.45
N ALA A 49 12.22 23.33 17.11
CA ALA A 49 12.32 23.40 18.57
C ALA A 49 10.93 23.43 19.25
N LEU A 50 9.95 24.13 18.68
CA LEU A 50 8.56 24.13 19.16
C LEU A 50 7.87 22.78 18.95
N ILE A 51 8.21 22.05 17.89
CA ILE A 51 7.69 20.70 17.63
C ILE A 51 8.28 19.69 18.63
N ALA A 52 9.54 19.85 19.04
CA ALA A 52 10.17 18.99 20.05
C ALA A 52 9.49 19.07 21.43
N GLN A 53 8.87 20.21 21.76
CA GLN A 53 8.21 20.44 23.06
C GLN A 53 6.79 19.87 23.17
N LYS A 54 6.13 19.49 22.06
CA LYS A 54 4.79 18.88 22.15
C LYS A 54 4.87 17.51 22.83
N PRO A 55 3.92 17.11 23.68
CA PRO A 55 3.89 15.74 24.20
C PRO A 55 3.84 14.75 23.03
N LYS A 56 4.54 13.61 23.19
CA LYS A 56 4.49 12.54 22.19
C LYS A 56 3.04 12.03 22.13
N ALA A 57 2.42 12.15 20.96
CA ALA A 57 1.03 11.73 20.77
C ALA A 57 0.97 10.20 20.65
N ASP A 58 0.07 9.58 21.40
CA ASP A 58 -0.41 8.24 21.13
C ASP A 58 -1.63 8.37 20.21
N ILE A 59 -1.57 7.73 19.04
CA ILE A 59 -2.64 7.76 18.04
C ILE A 59 -3.26 6.38 17.83
N THR A 60 -3.06 5.44 18.76
CA THR A 60 -3.55 4.06 18.65
C THR A 60 -5.05 4.02 18.38
N ASP A 61 -5.86 4.65 19.22
CA ASP A 61 -7.33 4.65 19.07
C ASP A 61 -7.78 5.34 17.77
N LEU A 62 -7.11 6.42 17.37
CA LEU A 62 -7.40 7.14 16.14
C LEU A 62 -7.10 6.28 14.91
N ALA A 63 -5.94 5.60 14.89
CA ALA A 63 -5.57 4.69 13.83
C ALA A 63 -6.52 3.49 13.76
N LEU A 64 -6.89 2.91 14.90
CA LEU A 64 -7.87 1.82 14.97
C LEU A 64 -9.25 2.25 14.47
N ALA A 65 -9.73 3.45 14.82
CA ALA A 65 -11.01 3.96 14.35
C ALA A 65 -11.05 4.19 12.83
N ILE A 66 -9.91 4.53 12.22
CA ILE A 66 -9.78 4.64 10.76
C ILE A 66 -9.73 3.24 10.11
N LEU A 67 -9.00 2.30 10.73
CA LEU A 67 -8.86 0.94 10.21
C LEU A 67 -10.15 0.13 10.32
N PHE A 68 -10.90 0.36 11.39
CA PHE A 68 -12.01 -0.47 11.81
C PHE A 68 -13.24 0.41 12.15
N PRO A 69 -14.09 0.71 11.15
CA PRO A 69 -15.34 1.42 11.37
C PRO A 69 -16.18 0.76 12.47
N THR A 70 -16.77 1.54 13.37
CA THR A 70 -17.51 0.98 14.52
C THR A 70 -18.78 0.22 14.13
N GLU A 71 -19.33 0.49 12.95
CA GLU A 71 -20.56 -0.11 12.44
C GLU A 71 -20.31 -0.78 11.10
N ILE A 72 -20.94 -1.94 10.89
CA ILE A 72 -20.94 -2.62 9.59
C ILE A 72 -22.06 -2.03 8.74
N PRO A 73 -21.75 -1.35 7.62
CA PRO A 73 -22.75 -0.75 6.75
C PRO A 73 -23.58 -1.81 6.03
N ASP A 74 -24.89 -1.58 5.90
CA ASP A 74 -25.80 -2.50 5.19
C ASP A 74 -25.95 -2.17 3.68
N LYS A 75 -25.57 -0.96 3.25
CA LYS A 75 -25.87 -0.44 1.89
C LYS A 75 -24.66 -0.06 1.06
N GLU A 76 -23.48 -0.06 1.66
CA GLU A 76 -22.24 0.21 0.96
C GLU A 76 -21.13 -0.65 1.53
N VAL A 77 -20.10 -0.88 0.71
CA VAL A 77 -18.90 -1.59 1.13
C VAL A 77 -17.85 -0.56 1.48
N ILE A 78 -17.44 -0.55 2.74
CA ILE A 78 -16.30 0.25 3.19
C ILE A 78 -15.04 -0.55 2.92
N TRP A 79 -14.15 0.01 2.10
CA TRP A 79 -12.84 -0.56 1.85
C TRP A 79 -11.78 0.19 2.63
N VAL A 80 -11.02 -0.54 3.44
CA VAL A 80 -9.95 0.00 4.26
C VAL A 80 -8.66 -0.77 3.97
N HIS A 81 -7.58 -0.02 3.96
CA HIS A 81 -6.27 -0.52 3.56
C HIS A 81 -5.18 0.05 4.46
N ALA A 82 -4.30 -0.81 4.96
CA ALA A 82 -3.17 -0.47 5.81
C ALA A 82 -1.87 -1.08 5.32
N CYS A 83 -0.75 -0.48 5.72
CA CYS A 83 0.58 -1.03 5.47
C CYS A 83 1.36 -1.13 6.79
N VAL A 84 2.01 -2.27 7.04
CA VAL A 84 2.87 -2.50 8.20
C VAL A 84 4.28 -2.79 7.72
N VAL A 85 5.23 -1.96 8.12
CA VAL A 85 6.62 -2.04 7.65
C VAL A 85 7.58 -2.27 8.80
N GLY A 86 8.50 -3.22 8.62
CA GLY A 86 9.67 -3.37 9.47
C GLY A 86 10.43 -4.65 9.22
N TRP A 87 11.62 -4.77 9.82
CA TRP A 87 12.52 -5.90 9.62
C TRP A 87 11.92 -7.25 10.04
N PRO A 88 12.48 -8.38 9.58
CA PRO A 88 12.17 -9.69 10.15
C PRO A 88 12.37 -9.69 11.68
N GLY A 89 11.45 -10.32 12.41
CA GLY A 89 11.55 -10.47 13.87
C GLY A 89 11.15 -9.25 14.71
N CYS A 90 10.70 -8.14 14.11
CA CYS A 90 10.26 -6.94 14.84
C CYS A 90 8.84 -7.02 15.43
N GLY A 91 8.15 -8.16 15.28
CA GLY A 91 6.81 -8.37 15.82
C GLY A 91 5.65 -8.04 14.89
N LYS A 92 5.85 -7.95 13.56
CA LYS A 92 4.75 -7.76 12.58
C LYS A 92 3.65 -8.82 12.70
N THR A 93 4.04 -10.09 12.72
CA THR A 93 3.07 -11.21 12.85
C THR A 93 2.27 -11.11 14.14
N GLU A 94 2.88 -10.68 15.24
CA GLU A 94 2.16 -10.49 16.50
C GLU A 94 1.18 -9.31 16.44
N LEU A 95 1.60 -8.20 15.81
CA LEU A 95 0.70 -7.09 15.51
C LEU A 95 -0.48 -7.55 14.64
N PHE A 96 -0.25 -8.37 13.62
CA PHE A 96 -1.31 -8.94 12.78
C PHE A 96 -2.31 -9.75 13.60
N MET A 97 -1.83 -10.64 14.47
CA MET A 97 -2.72 -11.42 15.33
C MET A 97 -3.52 -10.53 16.28
N TRP A 98 -2.88 -9.52 16.89
CA TRP A 98 -3.56 -8.59 17.77
C TRP A 98 -4.64 -7.77 17.05
N LEU A 99 -4.37 -7.33 15.82
CA LEU A 99 -5.37 -6.67 14.98
C LEU A 99 -6.52 -7.61 14.61
N THR A 100 -6.22 -8.88 14.30
CA THR A 100 -7.26 -9.90 14.03
C THR A 100 -8.16 -10.10 15.24
N GLU A 101 -7.57 -10.23 16.43
CA GLU A 101 -8.30 -10.37 17.68
C GLU A 101 -9.16 -9.13 17.97
N TYR A 102 -8.61 -7.93 17.74
CA TYR A 102 -9.36 -6.67 17.84
C TYR A 102 -10.59 -6.69 16.93
N VAL A 103 -10.44 -7.12 15.67
CA VAL A 103 -11.54 -7.22 14.69
C VAL A 103 -12.57 -8.27 15.09
N PHE A 104 -12.16 -9.44 15.60
CA PHE A 104 -13.09 -10.45 16.12
C PHE A 104 -13.87 -9.94 17.34
N ASN A 105 -13.22 -9.22 18.24
CA ASN A 105 -13.88 -8.63 19.41
C ASN A 105 -14.85 -7.52 19.02
N LEU A 106 -14.53 -6.74 17.99
CA LEU A 106 -15.36 -5.63 17.53
C LEU A 106 -16.60 -6.09 16.75
N TYR A 107 -16.46 -7.04 15.82
CA TYR A 107 -17.53 -7.42 14.90
C TYR A 107 -18.16 -8.78 15.18
N GLY A 108 -17.58 -9.59 16.06
CA GLY A 108 -17.95 -10.99 16.27
C GLY A 108 -17.26 -11.91 15.27
N ARG A 109 -16.64 -12.99 15.78
CA ARG A 109 -15.85 -13.96 14.99
C ARG A 109 -16.65 -14.59 13.84
N GLU A 110 -17.95 -14.77 14.02
CA GLU A 110 -18.87 -15.32 13.02
C GLU A 110 -19.11 -14.38 11.82
N ASN A 111 -18.92 -13.07 12.00
CA ASN A 111 -19.12 -12.06 10.96
C ASN A 111 -17.84 -11.73 10.19
N VAL A 112 -16.70 -12.27 10.61
CA VAL A 112 -15.39 -11.96 10.05
C VAL A 112 -14.84 -13.18 9.30
N ASN A 113 -14.58 -13.00 8.02
CA ASN A 113 -13.74 -13.90 7.25
C ASN A 113 -12.29 -13.44 7.38
N TYR A 114 -11.41 -14.33 7.83
CA TYR A 114 -10.00 -14.02 8.04
C TYR A 114 -9.13 -14.81 7.05
N CYS A 115 -8.26 -14.10 6.35
CA CYS A 115 -7.27 -14.70 5.46
C CYS A 115 -5.89 -14.14 5.76
N TYR A 116 -4.94 -15.02 6.12
CA TYR A 116 -3.52 -14.70 6.19
C TYR A 116 -2.78 -15.37 5.06
N CYS A 117 -2.18 -14.59 4.17
CA CYS A 117 -1.51 -15.12 2.98
C CYS A 117 -0.28 -14.29 2.61
N ASN A 118 0.47 -14.75 1.60
CA ASN A 118 1.57 -14.01 1.01
C ASN A 118 1.28 -13.45 -0.39
N ASP A 119 0.06 -13.63 -0.89
CA ASP A 119 -0.36 -13.23 -2.23
C ASP A 119 -1.80 -12.71 -2.20
N LEU A 120 -2.01 -11.52 -2.78
CA LEU A 120 -3.30 -10.87 -2.87
C LEU A 120 -4.33 -11.73 -3.62
N ALA A 121 -3.91 -12.48 -4.64
CA ALA A 121 -4.82 -13.34 -5.39
C ALA A 121 -5.45 -14.43 -4.50
N ILE A 122 -4.67 -14.97 -3.54
CA ILE A 122 -5.18 -15.93 -2.55
C ILE A 122 -6.22 -15.26 -1.66
N ALA A 123 -5.96 -14.03 -1.22
CA ALA A 123 -6.90 -13.29 -0.37
C ALA A 123 -8.24 -13.05 -1.07
N ILE A 124 -8.21 -12.72 -2.37
CA ILE A 124 -9.40 -12.55 -3.21
C ILE A 124 -10.16 -13.87 -3.36
N ASP A 125 -9.46 -14.96 -3.65
CA ASP A 125 -10.07 -16.30 -3.78
C ASP A 125 -10.76 -16.76 -2.48
N GLN A 126 -10.23 -16.33 -1.34
CA GLN A 126 -10.76 -16.64 -0.01
C GLN A 126 -11.94 -15.76 0.42
N ILE A 127 -12.34 -14.73 -0.33
CA ILE A 127 -13.52 -13.91 0.00
C ILE A 127 -14.76 -14.80 0.10
N ASP A 128 -15.61 -14.59 1.12
CA ASP A 128 -16.84 -15.36 1.33
C ASP A 128 -18.07 -14.49 1.62
N SER A 129 -19.15 -15.10 2.11
CA SER A 129 -20.44 -14.45 2.38
C SER A 129 -20.52 -13.67 3.72
N ARG A 130 -19.46 -13.65 4.53
CA ARG A 130 -19.42 -12.91 5.80
C ARG A 130 -19.36 -11.39 5.57
N LYS A 131 -19.85 -10.62 6.54
CA LYS A 131 -19.98 -9.16 6.40
C LYS A 131 -18.65 -8.40 6.45
N VAL A 132 -17.64 -8.97 7.10
CA VAL A 132 -16.31 -8.38 7.25
C VAL A 132 -15.29 -9.31 6.64
N GLN A 133 -14.46 -8.81 5.73
CA GLN A 133 -13.38 -9.53 5.09
C GLN A 133 -12.07 -8.95 5.59
N MET A 134 -11.32 -9.70 6.40
CA MET A 134 -10.01 -9.30 6.93
C MET A 134 -8.90 -10.07 6.25
N MET A 135 -8.12 -9.37 5.44
CA MET A 135 -7.04 -9.94 4.65
C MET A 135 -5.70 -9.37 5.12
N ILE A 136 -4.79 -10.26 5.49
CA ILE A 136 -3.40 -9.92 5.83
C ILE A 136 -2.50 -10.54 4.78
N ILE A 137 -1.80 -9.69 4.02
CA ILE A 137 -0.87 -10.09 2.97
C ILE A 137 0.54 -9.77 3.44
N ASP A 138 1.23 -10.74 4.02
CA ASP A 138 2.57 -10.58 4.58
C ASP A 138 3.63 -11.17 3.67
N ASP A 139 4.83 -10.58 3.70
CA ASP A 139 5.94 -10.94 2.81
C ASP A 139 5.53 -11.00 1.32
N ALA A 140 4.73 -10.03 0.88
CA ALA A 140 4.18 -10.01 -0.48
C ALA A 140 5.27 -9.91 -1.59
N ALA A 141 6.56 -9.95 -1.28
CA ALA A 141 7.66 -9.59 -2.16
C ALA A 141 7.85 -10.50 -3.36
N LYS A 142 7.50 -11.77 -3.18
CA LYS A 142 7.53 -12.73 -4.27
C LYS A 142 6.49 -12.41 -5.35
N CYS A 143 5.34 -11.85 -4.96
CA CYS A 143 4.17 -11.68 -5.83
C CYS A 143 3.80 -10.21 -6.10
N ALA A 144 4.39 -9.24 -5.39
CA ALA A 144 4.00 -7.84 -5.44
C ALA A 144 5.17 -6.86 -5.61
N SER A 145 6.36 -7.36 -5.97
CA SER A 145 7.52 -6.50 -6.21
C SER A 145 7.24 -5.46 -7.30
N SER A 146 7.63 -4.22 -7.04
CA SER A 146 7.62 -3.14 -8.04
C SER A 146 8.54 -3.42 -9.24
N LEU A 147 9.54 -4.31 -9.10
CA LEU A 147 10.42 -4.72 -10.18
C LEU A 147 9.75 -5.73 -11.13
N ASN A 148 8.74 -6.46 -10.66
CA ASN A 148 7.96 -7.43 -11.46
C ASN A 148 6.73 -6.75 -12.12
N MET A 149 6.81 -5.45 -12.40
CA MET A 149 5.71 -4.67 -13.00
C MET A 149 5.35 -5.06 -14.43
N MET A 150 6.20 -5.80 -15.13
CA MET A 150 5.95 -6.27 -16.49
C MET A 150 5.26 -7.64 -16.56
N ASP A 151 5.08 -8.30 -15.42
CA ASP A 151 4.38 -9.58 -15.36
C ASP A 151 2.87 -9.34 -15.32
N LYS A 152 2.13 -9.92 -16.28
CA LYS A 152 0.69 -9.67 -16.48
C LYS A 152 -0.12 -9.97 -15.22
N ASP A 153 0.15 -11.13 -14.60
CA ASP A 153 -0.53 -11.57 -13.38
C ASP A 153 -0.43 -10.53 -12.25
N ASN A 154 0.70 -9.82 -12.18
CA ASN A 154 0.90 -8.78 -11.16
C ASN A 154 0.26 -7.44 -11.55
N MET A 155 0.12 -7.13 -12.85
CA MET A 155 -0.65 -5.96 -13.31
C MET A 155 -2.13 -6.16 -13.01
N ASP A 156 -2.62 -7.37 -13.27
CA ASP A 156 -4.00 -7.78 -13.04
C ASP A 156 -4.36 -7.73 -11.55
N ALA A 157 -3.51 -8.27 -10.68
CA ALA A 157 -3.70 -8.19 -9.22
C ALA A 157 -3.81 -6.75 -8.70
N ALA A 158 -3.08 -5.80 -9.29
CA ALA A 158 -3.15 -4.39 -8.89
C ALA A 158 -4.43 -3.69 -9.40
N GLY A 159 -4.93 -4.09 -10.57
CA GLY A 159 -6.25 -3.67 -11.05
C GLY A 159 -7.35 -4.20 -10.15
N ILE A 160 -7.29 -5.48 -9.79
CA ILE A 160 -8.26 -6.14 -8.90
C ILE A 160 -8.21 -5.55 -7.49
N PHE A 161 -7.03 -5.13 -7.00
CA PHE A 161 -6.94 -4.43 -5.71
C PHE A 161 -7.85 -3.19 -5.64
N GLN A 162 -7.96 -2.43 -6.73
CA GLN A 162 -8.86 -1.27 -6.81
C GLN A 162 -10.34 -1.68 -6.94
N GLN A 163 -10.59 -2.91 -7.38
CA GLN A 163 -11.92 -3.49 -7.58
C GLN A 163 -12.33 -4.43 -6.44
N LEU A 164 -11.54 -4.55 -5.35
CA LEU A 164 -11.82 -5.44 -4.21
C LEU A 164 -13.24 -5.27 -3.66
N ARG A 165 -13.78 -4.05 -3.72
CA ARG A 165 -15.17 -3.78 -3.38
C ARG A 165 -16.15 -4.54 -4.27
N HIS A 166 -15.97 -4.49 -5.59
CA HIS A 166 -16.83 -5.16 -6.55
C HIS A 166 -16.72 -6.67 -6.43
N GLU A 167 -15.50 -7.20 -6.28
CA GLU A 167 -15.26 -8.62 -6.03
C GLU A 167 -16.01 -9.12 -4.79
N TYR A 168 -15.98 -8.36 -3.69
CA TYR A 168 -16.77 -8.68 -2.50
C TYR A 168 -18.28 -8.62 -2.77
N GLU A 169 -18.77 -7.59 -3.45
CA GLU A 169 -20.21 -7.46 -3.77
C GLU A 169 -20.69 -8.65 -4.63
N GLU A 170 -19.91 -9.06 -5.63
CA GLU A 170 -20.20 -10.20 -6.51
C GLU A 170 -20.20 -11.52 -5.74
N VAL A 171 -19.13 -11.80 -4.99
CA VAL A 171 -18.95 -13.06 -4.26
C VAL A 171 -19.95 -13.21 -3.13
N SER A 172 -20.13 -12.16 -2.33
CA SER A 172 -20.99 -12.23 -1.14
C SER A 172 -22.47 -12.07 -1.48
N GLY A 173 -22.79 -11.51 -2.66
CA GLY A 173 -24.14 -11.08 -3.04
C GLY A 173 -24.67 -9.91 -2.19
N ARG A 174 -23.82 -9.27 -1.39
CA ARG A 174 -24.20 -8.19 -0.47
C ARG A 174 -23.81 -6.84 -1.04
N LYS A 175 -24.66 -5.84 -0.80
CA LYS A 175 -24.36 -4.43 -1.09
C LYS A 175 -23.63 -3.72 0.06
N GLY A 176 -23.53 -4.37 1.22
CA GLY A 176 -23.01 -3.82 2.46
C GLY A 176 -21.96 -4.72 3.11
N GLY A 177 -20.91 -4.11 3.67
CA GLY A 177 -19.87 -4.83 4.41
C GLY A 177 -18.61 -4.00 4.61
N ILE A 178 -17.58 -4.65 5.16
CA ILE A 178 -16.26 -4.05 5.35
C ILE A 178 -15.21 -4.97 4.74
N VAL A 179 -14.33 -4.42 3.91
CA VAL A 179 -13.18 -5.11 3.35
C VAL A 179 -11.92 -4.45 3.89
N ILE A 180 -11.18 -5.16 4.74
CA ILE A 180 -9.97 -4.71 5.40
C ILE A 180 -8.78 -5.44 4.77
N CYS A 181 -7.82 -4.69 4.25
CA CYS A 181 -6.62 -5.24 3.63
C CYS A 181 -5.36 -4.67 4.30
N ILE A 182 -4.50 -5.53 4.85
CA ILE A 182 -3.28 -5.12 5.55
C ILE A 182 -2.08 -5.77 4.87
N PHE A 183 -1.16 -4.95 4.34
CA PHE A 183 0.08 -5.45 3.75
C PHE A 183 1.22 -5.42 4.77
N GLY A 184 1.86 -6.55 4.97
CA GLY A 184 3.09 -6.70 5.76
C GLY A 184 4.33 -6.68 4.88
N TRP A 185 5.30 -5.84 5.23
CA TRP A 185 6.50 -5.69 4.42
C TRP A 185 7.78 -5.34 5.20
N GLN A 186 8.94 -5.52 4.54
CA GLN A 186 10.27 -5.25 5.11
C GLN A 186 10.89 -3.92 4.67
N ARG A 187 10.81 -3.57 3.38
CA ARG A 187 11.44 -2.39 2.76
C ARG A 187 10.44 -1.48 2.05
N TRP A 188 10.27 -0.25 2.51
CA TRP A 188 9.16 0.61 2.08
C TRP A 188 9.13 0.91 0.56
N THR A 189 10.30 1.07 -0.06
CA THR A 189 10.43 1.34 -1.50
C THR A 189 10.06 0.17 -2.41
N GLU A 190 10.24 -1.07 -1.96
CA GLU A 190 10.06 -2.26 -2.80
C GLU A 190 8.57 -2.60 -3.02
N LEU A 191 7.73 -2.26 -2.03
CA LEU A 191 6.28 -2.44 -2.12
C LEU A 191 5.68 -1.47 -3.15
N ARG A 192 4.74 -1.96 -3.96
CA ARG A 192 4.03 -1.14 -4.95
C ARG A 192 3.38 0.09 -4.31
N LYS A 193 3.41 1.21 -5.05
CA LYS A 193 2.88 2.51 -4.59
C LYS A 193 1.40 2.44 -4.16
N SER A 194 0.60 1.62 -4.83
CA SER A 194 -0.81 1.39 -4.48
C SER A 194 -0.97 0.69 -3.13
N TYR A 195 -0.13 -0.30 -2.83
CA TYR A 195 -0.19 -1.11 -1.60
C TYR A 195 0.47 -0.44 -0.40
N ARG A 196 1.33 0.56 -0.62
CA ARG A 196 1.93 1.32 0.49
C ARG A 196 1.14 2.59 0.85
N SER A 197 0.31 3.09 -0.07
CA SER A 197 -0.57 4.24 0.17
C SER A 197 -1.81 3.84 0.98
N GLY A 198 -1.60 3.31 2.19
CA GLY A 198 -2.66 2.93 3.13
C GLY A 198 -3.31 4.13 3.80
N HIS A 199 -4.52 3.93 4.32
CA HIS A 199 -5.22 4.87 5.21
C HIS A 199 -4.43 5.04 6.51
N VAL A 200 -3.79 3.97 6.98
CA VAL A 200 -2.83 3.95 8.09
C VAL A 200 -1.59 3.17 7.69
N ILE A 201 -0.42 3.71 8.01
CA ILE A 201 0.87 3.06 7.82
C ILE A 201 1.52 2.88 9.20
N ILE A 202 1.90 1.66 9.57
CA ILE A 202 2.51 1.35 10.86
C ILE A 202 3.95 0.92 10.64
N PHE A 203 4.89 1.70 11.16
CA PHE A 203 6.31 1.40 11.15
C PHE A 203 6.72 0.73 12.46
N LYS A 204 7.18 -0.52 12.36
CA LYS A 204 7.75 -1.30 13.46
C LYS A 204 9.23 -1.03 13.68
N THR A 205 9.96 -0.70 12.61
CA THR A 205 11.38 -0.37 12.66
C THR A 205 11.70 0.73 11.65
N ALA A 206 12.76 1.48 11.91
CA ALA A 206 13.34 2.40 10.96
C ALA A 206 14.01 1.59 9.82
N VAL A 207 14.07 2.16 8.63
CA VAL A 207 14.69 1.51 7.47
C VAL A 207 16.05 2.14 7.23
N ALA A 208 17.07 1.31 6.94
CA ALA A 208 18.44 1.78 6.79
C ALA A 208 18.74 2.35 5.39
N GLU A 209 17.89 2.11 4.40
CA GLU A 209 18.12 2.62 3.04
C GLU A 209 17.90 4.14 3.00
N ARG A 210 18.80 4.85 2.32
CA ARG A 210 18.76 6.32 2.22
C ARG A 210 17.43 6.84 1.68
N ASN A 211 16.90 6.24 0.62
CA ASN A 211 15.64 6.68 -0.01
C ASN A 211 14.45 6.51 0.95
N ASP A 212 14.40 5.40 1.68
CA ASP A 212 13.37 5.16 2.69
C ASP A 212 13.52 6.10 3.87
N THR A 213 14.76 6.33 4.33
CA THR A 213 15.07 7.30 5.40
C THR A 213 14.59 8.70 5.04
N GLU A 214 14.94 9.20 3.85
CA GLU A 214 14.53 10.52 3.36
C GLU A 214 13.00 10.61 3.25
N TRP A 215 12.34 9.57 2.75
CA TRP A 215 10.88 9.52 2.69
C TRP A 215 10.26 9.55 4.09
N MET A 216 10.77 8.75 5.02
CA MET A 216 10.25 8.66 6.39
C MET A 216 10.45 9.97 7.14
N ILE A 217 11.62 10.60 7.06
CA ILE A 217 11.84 11.91 7.70
C ILE A 217 10.90 12.98 7.10
N SER A 218 10.70 12.97 5.78
CA SER A 218 9.81 13.92 5.10
C SER A 218 8.34 13.76 5.52
N ASN A 219 7.87 12.53 5.74
CA ASN A 219 6.46 12.25 6.04
C ASN A 219 6.15 12.12 7.53
N LEU A 220 7.05 11.55 8.32
CA LEU A 220 6.89 11.38 9.77
C LEU A 220 7.39 12.60 10.54
N GLY A 221 8.39 13.30 10.01
CA GLY A 221 9.18 14.28 10.74
C GLY A 221 10.36 13.63 11.46
N GLU A 222 11.46 14.38 11.57
CA GLU A 222 12.73 13.92 12.16
C GLU A 222 12.55 13.37 13.58
N ARG A 223 11.74 14.06 14.39
CA ARG A 223 11.41 13.63 15.75
C ARG A 223 10.89 12.20 15.78
N TRP A 224 9.87 11.89 15.00
CA TRP A 224 9.23 10.56 15.00
C TRP A 224 10.11 9.49 14.35
N TYR A 225 10.93 9.87 13.38
CA TYR A 225 11.95 8.98 12.84
C TYR A 225 12.97 8.56 13.92
N ASN A 226 13.43 9.50 14.75
CA ASN A 226 14.35 9.19 15.86
C ASN A 226 13.69 8.28 16.92
N GLU A 227 12.42 8.50 17.25
CA GLU A 227 11.68 7.58 18.12
C GLU A 227 11.63 6.15 17.55
N LEU A 228 11.43 6.04 16.24
CA LEU A 228 11.40 4.77 15.56
C LEU A 228 12.79 4.10 15.52
N MET A 229 13.87 4.88 15.40
CA MET A 229 15.25 4.40 15.54
C MET A 229 15.50 3.85 16.95
N ASP A 230 15.02 4.53 17.99
CA ASP A 230 15.14 4.07 19.38
C ASP A 230 14.38 2.76 19.60
N ILE A 231 13.14 2.66 19.11
CA ILE A 231 12.36 1.41 19.12
C ILE A 231 13.13 0.28 18.43
N SER A 232 13.70 0.58 17.25
CA SER A 232 14.48 -0.39 16.47
C SER A 232 15.72 -0.88 17.23
N GLY A 233 16.45 0.05 17.87
CA GLY A 233 17.60 -0.25 18.71
C GLY A 233 17.24 -1.16 19.89
N GLN A 234 16.13 -0.86 20.58
CA GLN A 234 15.65 -1.70 21.68
C GLN A 234 15.28 -3.12 21.21
N ILE A 235 14.64 -3.27 20.05
CA ILE A 235 14.33 -4.57 19.46
C ILE A 235 15.63 -5.36 19.17
N LEU A 236 16.65 -4.72 18.60
CA LEU A 236 17.95 -5.34 18.33
C LEU A 236 18.67 -5.77 19.61
N MET A 237 18.51 -5.01 20.70
CA MET A 237 18.97 -5.35 22.04
C MET A 237 18.13 -6.44 22.73
N ARG A 238 17.21 -7.09 21.99
CA ARG A 238 16.32 -8.16 22.46
C ARG A 238 15.33 -7.73 23.54
N ASN A 239 15.02 -6.43 23.63
CA ASN A 239 13.89 -5.97 24.43
C ASN A 239 12.58 -6.33 23.71
N ASN A 240 12.00 -7.48 24.05
CA ASN A 240 10.75 -7.93 23.45
C ASN A 240 9.57 -6.99 23.74
N GLN A 241 9.61 -6.21 24.82
CA GLN A 241 8.56 -5.23 25.12
C GLN A 241 8.54 -4.11 24.08
N ALA A 242 9.67 -3.74 23.48
CA ALA A 242 9.69 -2.72 22.43
C ALA A 242 8.92 -3.16 21.17
N LYS A 243 8.67 -4.47 20.98
CA LYS A 243 7.90 -4.99 19.84
C LYS A 243 6.41 -4.68 19.93
N SER A 244 5.86 -4.28 21.08
CA SER A 244 4.47 -3.81 21.17
C SER A 244 4.33 -2.36 20.70
N THR A 245 5.41 -1.59 20.68
CA THR A 245 5.44 -0.18 20.29
C THR A 245 5.81 -0.02 18.81
N SER A 246 5.16 0.93 18.15
CA SER A 246 5.38 1.27 16.74
C SER A 246 5.15 2.77 16.55
N ILE A 247 5.50 3.30 15.38
CA ILE A 247 5.06 4.64 14.95
C ILE A 247 4.03 4.46 13.84
N ALA A 248 2.84 4.99 14.03
CA ALA A 248 1.82 5.05 12.98
C ALA A 248 1.82 6.40 12.27
N PHE A 249 1.39 6.37 11.01
CA PHE A 249 1.19 7.53 10.15
C PHE A 249 -0.15 7.42 9.44
N ILE A 250 -0.97 8.47 9.54
CA ILE A 250 -2.25 8.64 8.88
C ILE A 250 -2.07 9.72 7.81
N PRO A 251 -1.88 9.35 6.52
CA PRO A 251 -1.51 10.30 5.48
C PRO A 251 -2.51 11.46 5.32
N ALA A 252 -3.80 11.18 5.47
CA ALA A 252 -4.87 12.18 5.35
C ALA A 252 -4.77 13.32 6.38
N LEU A 253 -4.07 13.11 7.49
CA LEU A 253 -3.89 14.11 8.56
C LEU A 253 -2.51 14.81 8.51
N GLY A 254 -1.61 14.36 7.62
CA GLY A 254 -0.26 14.89 7.46
C GLY A 254 0.66 14.65 8.68
N SER A 255 1.91 15.11 8.57
CA SER A 255 2.96 14.88 9.59
C SER A 255 2.67 15.52 10.95
N THR A 256 1.89 16.61 10.98
CA THR A 256 1.64 17.40 12.19
C THR A 256 0.63 16.76 13.14
N ARG A 257 -0.33 15.98 12.62
CA ARG A 257 -1.45 15.41 13.40
C ARG A 257 -1.66 13.92 13.16
N GLY A 258 -1.14 13.39 12.05
CA GLY A 258 -1.31 12.00 11.67
C GLY A 258 -0.19 11.08 12.13
N VAL A 259 0.83 11.56 12.85
CA VAL A 259 1.98 10.75 13.26
C VAL A 259 2.02 10.64 14.79
N GLY A 260 2.20 9.43 15.28
CA GLY A 260 2.29 9.16 16.71
C GLY A 260 2.67 7.73 17.05
N TYR A 261 2.77 7.44 18.35
CA TYR A 261 2.90 6.07 18.80
C TYR A 261 1.66 5.25 18.46
N PHE A 262 1.91 3.97 18.21
CA PHE A 262 0.90 2.95 18.05
C PHE A 262 1.28 1.75 18.89
N HIS A 263 0.43 1.39 19.85
CA HIS A 263 0.66 0.30 20.78
C HIS A 263 -0.23 -0.89 20.42
N SER A 264 0.38 -2.07 20.42
CA SER A 264 -0.28 -3.35 20.18
C SER A 264 -0.14 -4.26 21.40
N GLY A 265 -1.18 -5.02 21.70
CA GLY A 265 -1.14 -6.05 22.74
C GLY A 265 -0.48 -7.33 22.24
N LEU A 266 -0.35 -8.30 23.15
CA LEU A 266 -0.12 -9.69 22.78
C LEU A 266 -1.45 -10.33 22.42
N SER A 267 -1.47 -11.12 21.36
CA SER A 267 -2.67 -11.82 20.96
C SER A 267 -2.86 -13.10 21.76
N THR A 268 -4.11 -13.41 22.08
CA THR A 268 -4.54 -14.68 22.69
C THR A 268 -5.09 -15.67 21.67
N LEU A 269 -5.08 -15.32 20.37
CA LEU A 269 -5.50 -16.21 19.30
C LEU A 269 -4.64 -17.48 19.28
N ASP A 270 -5.29 -18.60 18.98
CA ASP A 270 -4.63 -19.87 18.82
C ASP A 270 -3.72 -19.90 17.58
N ASP A 271 -2.79 -20.85 17.55
CA ASP A 271 -1.77 -20.93 16.50
C ASP A 271 -2.35 -21.23 15.10
N SER A 272 -3.61 -21.67 14.97
CA SER A 272 -4.21 -21.90 13.65
C SER A 272 -4.39 -20.60 12.87
N TYR A 273 -4.51 -19.46 13.55
CA TYR A 273 -4.56 -18.14 12.93
C TYR A 273 -3.20 -17.65 12.41
N ARG A 274 -2.11 -18.29 12.82
CA ARG A 274 -0.75 -17.93 12.40
C ARG A 274 -0.31 -18.68 11.14
N GLU A 275 -1.10 -19.63 10.67
CA GLU A 275 -0.78 -20.38 9.45
C GLU A 275 -1.02 -19.52 8.21
N MET A 276 0.08 -19.11 7.57
CA MET A 276 0.03 -18.32 6.34
C MET A 276 -0.20 -19.22 5.13
N LEU A 277 -1.21 -18.87 4.31
CA LEU A 277 -1.42 -19.44 2.99
C LEU A 277 -0.33 -18.95 2.03
N VAL A 278 0.36 -19.88 1.40
CA VAL A 278 1.51 -19.58 0.53
C VAL A 278 1.18 -19.94 -0.91
N ARG A 279 1.39 -19.02 -1.85
CA ARG A 279 1.08 -19.18 -3.29
C ARG A 279 1.52 -20.52 -3.87
N ASP A 280 2.77 -20.91 -3.63
CA ASP A 280 3.35 -22.16 -4.16
C ASP A 280 2.64 -23.44 -3.69
N ARG A 281 1.85 -23.35 -2.62
CA ARG A 281 1.12 -24.48 -2.00
C ARG A 281 -0.40 -24.31 -2.07
N TYR A 282 -0.87 -23.20 -2.62
CA TYR A 282 -2.28 -22.86 -2.63
C TYR A 282 -2.94 -23.31 -3.93
N THR A 283 -4.08 -24.00 -3.81
CA THR A 283 -4.90 -24.41 -4.96
C THR A 283 -6.11 -23.49 -5.04
N PHE A 284 -6.20 -22.72 -6.12
CA PHE A 284 -7.31 -21.80 -6.34
C PHE A 284 -8.64 -22.54 -6.46
N GLN A 285 -9.61 -22.11 -5.67
CA GLN A 285 -10.95 -22.70 -5.65
C GLN A 285 -11.84 -22.04 -6.71
N ARG A 286 -11.74 -20.73 -6.85
CA ARG A 286 -12.31 -20.01 -7.98
C ARG A 286 -11.27 -19.99 -9.08
N ARG A 287 -11.66 -20.49 -10.25
CA ARG A 287 -11.11 -19.91 -11.47
C ARG A 287 -11.61 -18.48 -11.44
N ILE A 288 -10.77 -17.53 -11.04
CA ILE A 288 -11.00 -16.12 -11.32
C ILE A 288 -11.42 -16.09 -12.79
N PRO A 289 -12.65 -15.68 -13.13
CA PRO A 289 -13.10 -15.71 -14.50
C PRO A 289 -12.12 -14.86 -15.31
N GLN A 290 -11.26 -15.52 -16.11
CA GLN A 290 -10.37 -14.85 -17.06
C GLN A 290 -11.17 -14.00 -18.07
N SER A 291 -12.50 -14.09 -18.05
CA SER A 291 -13.42 -13.36 -18.91
C SER A 291 -13.57 -11.87 -18.58
N GLU A 292 -13.15 -11.37 -17.41
CA GLU A 292 -13.25 -9.92 -17.09
C GLU A 292 -11.92 -9.24 -16.74
N ILE A 293 -10.85 -10.01 -16.53
CA ILE A 293 -9.50 -9.48 -16.32
C ILE A 293 -8.75 -9.55 -17.64
N GLY A 294 -8.94 -8.51 -18.44
CA GLY A 294 -8.26 -8.33 -19.72
C GLY A 294 -8.88 -9.21 -20.80
N LYS A 295 -9.31 -8.56 -21.90
CA LYS A 295 -9.59 -9.24 -23.17
C LYS A 295 -8.51 -10.29 -23.41
N SER A 296 -8.91 -11.57 -23.46
CA SER A 296 -8.05 -12.72 -23.67
C SER A 296 -6.88 -12.37 -24.60
N THR A 297 -5.67 -12.44 -24.05
CA THR A 297 -4.44 -12.40 -24.86
C THR A 297 -4.14 -13.74 -25.51
N GLU A 298 -4.91 -14.77 -25.20
CA GLU A 298 -4.94 -16.00 -25.98
C GLU A 298 -5.89 -15.79 -27.15
N ILE A 299 -5.34 -15.98 -28.35
CA ILE A 299 -6.07 -16.00 -29.61
C ILE A 299 -6.86 -17.31 -29.68
N ALA A 300 -8.16 -17.23 -29.98
CA ALA A 300 -8.96 -18.44 -30.12
C ALA A 300 -8.62 -19.18 -31.42
N ASP A 301 -8.77 -20.51 -31.46
CA ASP A 301 -8.47 -21.30 -32.67
C ASP A 301 -9.28 -20.83 -33.89
N TRP A 302 -10.52 -20.40 -33.68
CA TRP A 302 -11.35 -19.83 -34.74
C TRP A 302 -10.79 -18.50 -35.27
N GLU A 303 -10.16 -17.67 -34.44
CA GLU A 303 -9.52 -16.42 -34.89
C GLU A 303 -8.32 -16.71 -35.79
N ILE A 304 -7.55 -17.76 -35.49
CA ILE A 304 -6.43 -18.22 -36.35
C ILE A 304 -6.97 -18.69 -37.70
N ARG A 305 -8.04 -19.50 -37.69
CA ARG A 305 -8.68 -20.01 -38.92
C ARG A 305 -9.22 -18.87 -39.79
N MET A 306 -9.98 -17.94 -39.19
CA MET A 306 -10.52 -16.79 -39.90
C MET A 306 -9.41 -15.87 -40.42
N HIS A 307 -8.37 -15.63 -39.63
CA HIS A 307 -7.23 -14.82 -40.09
C HIS A 307 -6.55 -15.44 -41.32
N ALA A 308 -6.37 -16.77 -41.36
CA ALA A 308 -5.79 -17.46 -42.51
C ALA A 308 -6.62 -17.29 -43.79
N MET A 309 -7.95 -17.20 -43.67
CA MET A 309 -8.87 -16.97 -44.78
C MET A 309 -8.88 -15.49 -45.22
N GLU A 310 -9.03 -14.58 -44.26
CA GLU A 310 -9.24 -13.15 -44.51
C GLU A 310 -7.95 -12.39 -44.88
N ALA A 311 -6.80 -12.80 -44.36
CA ALA A 311 -5.54 -12.11 -44.60
C ALA A 311 -5.14 -12.07 -46.08
N GLN A 312 -5.61 -13.03 -46.89
CA GLN A 312 -5.33 -13.09 -48.32
C GLN A 312 -6.17 -12.09 -49.14
N CYS A 313 -7.33 -11.66 -48.60
CA CYS A 313 -8.27 -10.77 -49.27
C CYS A 313 -8.24 -9.33 -48.72
N ALA A 314 -7.56 -9.10 -47.59
CA ALA A 314 -7.49 -7.79 -46.94
C ALA A 314 -6.77 -6.74 -47.81
N ILE A 315 -7.33 -5.53 -47.86
CA ILE A 315 -6.76 -4.38 -48.58
C ILE A 315 -6.67 -3.14 -47.68
N GLY A 316 -5.73 -2.25 -48.00
CA GLY A 316 -5.60 -0.95 -47.31
C GLY A 316 -5.36 -1.09 -45.80
N THR A 317 -6.23 -0.49 -44.99
CA THR A 317 -6.12 -0.47 -43.52
C THR A 317 -6.32 -1.84 -42.89
N GLU A 318 -7.14 -2.69 -43.49
CA GLU A 318 -7.37 -4.06 -43.03
C GLU A 318 -6.13 -4.92 -43.25
N ALA A 319 -5.40 -4.72 -44.36
CA ALA A 319 -4.15 -5.44 -44.62
C ALA A 319 -3.07 -5.10 -43.57
N ALA A 320 -2.99 -3.84 -43.15
CA ALA A 320 -2.08 -3.42 -42.08
C ALA A 320 -2.49 -4.05 -40.74
N ALA A 321 -3.79 -4.08 -40.44
CA ALA A 321 -4.31 -4.66 -39.21
C ALA A 321 -4.08 -6.19 -39.17
N ALA A 322 -4.35 -6.89 -40.27
CA ALA A 322 -4.05 -8.31 -40.47
C ALA A 322 -2.56 -8.61 -40.29
N LYS A 323 -1.68 -7.79 -40.89
CA LYS A 323 -0.23 -7.91 -40.73
C LYS A 323 0.18 -7.80 -39.26
N TYR A 324 -0.32 -6.80 -38.53
CA TYR A 324 0.02 -6.63 -37.12
C TYR A 324 -0.53 -7.75 -36.24
N PHE A 325 -1.73 -8.23 -36.53
CA PHE A 325 -2.32 -9.39 -35.87
C PHE A 325 -1.45 -10.64 -36.07
N HIS A 326 -1.06 -10.93 -37.31
CA HIS A 326 -0.17 -12.05 -37.65
C HIS A 326 1.13 -11.99 -36.84
N ARG A 327 1.82 -10.85 -36.92
CA ARG A 327 3.12 -10.67 -36.25
C ARG A 327 3.02 -10.77 -34.73
N HIS A 328 1.93 -10.29 -34.14
CA HIS A 328 1.77 -10.32 -32.69
C HIS A 328 1.35 -11.69 -32.17
N TYR A 329 0.34 -12.33 -32.78
CA TYR A 329 -0.25 -13.56 -32.25
C TYR A 329 0.32 -14.84 -32.88
N ILE A 330 0.68 -14.83 -34.16
CA ILE A 330 1.21 -16.00 -34.88
C ILE A 330 2.73 -16.05 -34.73
N ASP A 331 3.44 -14.96 -35.06
CA ASP A 331 4.91 -14.90 -34.92
C ASP A 331 5.37 -14.66 -33.47
N LYS A 332 4.43 -14.36 -32.57
CA LYS A 332 4.66 -14.08 -31.14
C LYS A 332 5.62 -12.93 -30.88
N LEU A 333 5.64 -11.91 -31.74
CA LEU A 333 6.49 -10.74 -31.56
C LEU A 333 5.88 -9.74 -30.56
N PRO A 334 6.69 -9.11 -29.69
CA PRO A 334 6.22 -8.08 -28.77
C PRO A 334 5.74 -6.84 -29.54
N LEU A 335 4.59 -6.25 -29.13
CA LEU A 335 4.06 -5.02 -29.74
C LEU A 335 5.07 -3.86 -29.82
N PRO A 336 5.95 -3.62 -28.81
CA PRO A 336 6.98 -2.58 -28.93
C PRO A 336 7.96 -2.81 -30.10
N LEU A 337 8.29 -4.07 -30.41
CA LEU A 337 9.18 -4.41 -31.52
C LEU A 337 8.50 -4.15 -32.86
N ILE A 338 7.24 -4.57 -33.00
CA ILE A 338 6.44 -4.30 -34.20
C ILE A 338 6.29 -2.79 -34.41
N ALA A 339 5.98 -2.04 -33.36
CA ALA A 339 5.87 -0.58 -33.39
C ALA A 339 7.16 0.11 -33.87
N PHE A 340 8.30 -0.35 -33.36
CA PHE A 340 9.61 0.16 -33.73
C PHE A 340 9.92 -0.11 -35.21
N GLU A 341 9.76 -1.34 -35.68
CA GLU A 341 10.09 -1.72 -37.05
C GLU A 341 9.19 -1.08 -38.11
N GLU A 342 7.92 -0.90 -37.77
CA GLU A 342 6.93 -0.32 -38.69
C GLU A 342 6.91 1.22 -38.60
N ASN A 343 7.64 1.80 -37.64
CA ASN A 343 7.64 3.23 -37.32
C ASN A 343 6.21 3.77 -37.09
N VAL A 344 5.42 3.03 -36.31
CA VAL A 344 4.03 3.35 -35.97
C VAL A 344 3.86 3.40 -34.46
N ASP A 345 3.04 4.32 -33.96
CA ASP A 345 2.70 4.39 -32.54
C ASP A 345 2.09 3.07 -32.04
N ARG A 346 2.61 2.55 -30.92
CA ARG A 346 2.16 1.29 -30.33
C ARG A 346 0.65 1.25 -30.08
N ARG A 347 0.04 2.35 -29.61
CA ARG A 347 -1.40 2.42 -29.33
C ARG A 347 -2.22 2.31 -30.61
N LYS A 348 -1.69 2.83 -31.72
CA LYS A 348 -2.32 2.70 -33.04
C LYS A 348 -2.32 1.25 -33.52
N ILE A 349 -1.23 0.51 -33.28
CA ILE A 349 -1.16 -0.94 -33.58
C ILE A 349 -2.16 -1.72 -32.70
N GLU A 350 -2.21 -1.43 -31.40
CA GLU A 350 -3.16 -2.06 -30.47
C GLU A 350 -4.62 -1.83 -30.91
N SER A 351 -4.96 -0.60 -31.33
CA SER A 351 -6.29 -0.28 -31.86
C SER A 351 -6.60 -1.07 -33.14
N LEU A 352 -5.68 -1.09 -34.11
CA LEU A 352 -5.89 -1.80 -35.38
C LEU A 352 -6.07 -3.31 -35.17
N ILE A 353 -5.27 -3.92 -34.29
CA ILE A 353 -5.41 -5.33 -33.95
C ILE A 353 -6.78 -5.60 -33.31
N LYS A 354 -7.24 -4.72 -32.42
CA LYS A 354 -8.55 -4.85 -31.79
C LYS A 354 -9.66 -4.78 -32.83
N ASP A 355 -9.66 -3.77 -33.69
CA ASP A 355 -10.67 -3.58 -34.74
C ASP A 355 -10.69 -4.78 -35.71
N TYR A 356 -9.51 -5.33 -36.02
CA TYR A 356 -9.40 -6.52 -36.86
C TYR A 356 -9.98 -7.77 -36.22
N ARG A 357 -9.78 -7.98 -34.90
CA ARG A 357 -10.43 -9.09 -34.17
C ARG A 357 -11.96 -9.00 -34.23
N GLU A 358 -12.50 -7.78 -34.15
CA GLU A 358 -13.95 -7.56 -34.28
C GLU A 358 -14.46 -7.92 -35.69
N ILE A 359 -13.67 -7.65 -36.74
CA ILE A 359 -13.96 -8.08 -38.13
C ILE A 359 -13.94 -9.61 -38.25
N LEU A 360 -12.91 -10.27 -37.69
CA LEU A 360 -12.83 -11.73 -37.72
C LEU A 360 -14.03 -12.37 -37.01
N ALA A 361 -14.44 -11.83 -35.85
CA ALA A 361 -15.61 -12.31 -35.10
C ALA A 361 -16.90 -12.18 -35.90
N TYR A 362 -17.08 -11.04 -36.57
CA TYR A 362 -18.23 -10.80 -37.43
C TYR A 362 -18.28 -11.79 -38.60
N ASN A 363 -17.16 -12.01 -39.30
CA ASN A 363 -17.11 -12.93 -40.43
C ASN A 363 -17.33 -14.39 -39.98
N TYR A 364 -16.76 -14.79 -38.84
CA TYR A 364 -16.98 -16.11 -38.24
C TYR A 364 -18.48 -16.36 -37.97
N SER A 365 -19.17 -15.37 -37.39
CA SER A 365 -20.62 -15.48 -37.13
C SER A 365 -21.45 -15.60 -38.42
N ARG A 366 -20.98 -15.01 -39.52
CA ARG A 366 -21.68 -15.01 -40.82
C ARG A 366 -21.51 -16.32 -41.58
N GLU A 367 -20.38 -17.00 -41.42
CA GLU A 367 -20.10 -18.28 -42.08
C GLU A 367 -20.82 -19.47 -41.40
N GLY A 368 -21.63 -19.21 -40.38
CA GLY A 368 -22.39 -20.23 -39.66
C GLY A 368 -21.52 -20.95 -38.64
N GLY A 369 -21.03 -20.21 -37.63
CA GLY A 369 -20.16 -20.70 -36.55
C GLY A 369 -20.79 -21.75 -35.60
N GLU A 370 -21.55 -22.69 -36.15
CA GLU A 370 -22.07 -23.88 -35.49
C GLU A 370 -21.47 -25.10 -36.18
N ASP A 371 -20.46 -25.72 -35.55
CA ASP A 371 -20.12 -27.15 -35.72
C ASP A 371 -19.04 -27.61 -34.72
N ASP A 372 -19.02 -27.06 -33.49
CA ASP A 372 -18.23 -27.64 -32.39
C ASP A 372 -19.09 -27.62 -31.11
N GLU A 373 -19.98 -28.61 -31.00
CA GLU A 373 -20.55 -29.12 -29.73
C GLU A 373 -19.51 -29.94 -28.96
#